data_AF-A0A6I6MT57-F1
#
_entry.id   AF-A0A6I6MT57-F1
#
_cell.length_a   1.000
_cell.length_b   1.000
_cell.length_c   1.000
_cell.angle_alpha   90.00
_cell.angle_beta   90.00
_cell.angle_gamma   90.00
#
_symmetry.space_group_name_H-M   'P 1'
#
loop_
_entity.id
_entity.type
_entity.pdbx_description
1 polymer ?
#
loop_
_entity_poly.entity_id
_entity_poly.type
_entity_poly.pdbx_seq_one_letter_code
_entity_poly.pdbx_strand_id
1 'polypeptide(L)'
;MASRILLAHPNGAATQARAVTAQLEALGYEVGALTPRTRRTGAQKVVMLWSRAAWGTPALRAAARKAHAAGKLVCIRLDSAPPPVQGARGTTLKKGVAWRRLLNAKARPAAVAASRPTRARIYTARAKRVARPAETVGTDMRVYSESSSRAFAVVLAVLLVGAVGLGVAYTRYPAVASPIDQAATAAYAQASELAKLAP
;
A
#
# COMPACT_ATOMS: atom_id res chain seq x y z
N MET A 1 10.81 5.49 35.61
CA MET A 1 10.09 4.45 34.84
C MET A 1 10.17 4.79 33.37
N ALA A 2 10.82 3.95 32.57
CA ALA A 2 10.92 4.18 31.13
C ALA A 2 9.55 3.99 30.47
N SER A 3 9.16 4.93 29.63
CA SER A 3 7.89 4.87 28.90
C SER A 3 7.98 3.83 27.79
N ARG A 4 7.21 2.74 27.90
CA ARG A 4 7.21 1.67 26.90
C ARG A 4 6.43 2.07 25.64
N ILE A 5 7.12 2.03 24.50
CA ILE A 5 6.60 2.31 23.16
C ILE A 5 6.59 1.02 22.35
N LEU A 6 5.50 0.78 21.62
CA LEU A 6 5.44 -0.33 20.67
C LEU A 6 5.57 0.17 19.25
N LEU A 7 6.49 -0.42 18.50
CA LEU A 7 6.74 -0.11 17.10
C LEU A 7 6.07 -1.16 16.21
N ALA A 8 5.19 -0.70 15.34
CA ALA A 8 4.52 -1.50 14.32
C ALA A 8 5.03 -1.08 12.93
N HIS A 9 5.48 -2.01 12.11
CA HIS A 9 6.00 -1.71 10.77
C HIS A 9 5.69 -2.85 9.80
N PRO A 10 5.59 -2.57 8.48
CA PRO A 10 5.55 -3.60 7.45
C PRO A 10 6.93 -4.26 7.30
N ASN A 11 6.98 -5.46 6.72
CA ASN A 11 8.23 -6.22 6.53
C ASN A 11 9.29 -5.43 5.74
N GLY A 12 8.88 -4.68 4.71
CA GLY A 12 9.79 -3.85 3.91
C GLY A 12 10.34 -2.59 4.59
N ALA A 13 9.92 -2.28 5.83
CA ALA A 13 10.36 -1.09 6.56
C ALA A 13 11.29 -1.40 7.75
N ALA A 14 11.91 -2.58 7.77
CA ALA A 14 12.74 -3.03 8.89
C ALA A 14 13.94 -2.09 9.17
N THR A 15 14.58 -1.56 8.13
CA THR A 15 15.71 -0.63 8.26
C THR A 15 15.28 0.69 8.92
N GLN A 16 14.14 1.24 8.48
CA GLN A 16 13.57 2.45 9.07
C GLN A 16 13.10 2.19 10.50
N ALA A 17 12.56 1.00 10.77
CA ALA A 17 12.18 0.61 12.12
C ALA A 17 13.38 0.59 13.07
N ARG A 18 14.53 0.01 12.66
CA ARG A 18 15.77 0.03 13.46
C ARG A 18 16.25 1.47 13.73
N ALA A 19 16.21 2.34 12.71
CA ALA A 19 16.61 3.74 12.88
C ALA A 19 15.69 4.49 13.86
N VAL A 20 14.38 4.26 13.78
CA VAL A 20 13.39 4.82 14.71
C VAL A 20 13.60 4.28 16.13
N THR A 21 13.84 2.98 16.26
CA THR A 21 14.16 2.35 17.55
C THR A 21 15.38 3.00 18.19
N ALA A 22 16.49 3.12 17.47
CA ALA A 22 17.70 3.75 17.98
C ALA A 22 17.47 5.20 18.42
N GLN A 23 16.67 5.97 17.69
CA GLN A 23 16.33 7.35 18.05
C GLN A 23 15.47 7.44 19.31
N LEU A 24 14.55 6.50 19.51
CA LEU A 24 13.68 6.45 20.68
C LEU A 24 14.44 5.94 21.91
N GLU A 25 15.31 4.95 21.76
CA GLU A 25 16.18 4.44 22.81
C GLU A 25 17.18 5.50 23.28
N ALA A 26 17.76 6.28 22.36
CA ALA A 26 18.62 7.42 22.70
C ALA A 26 17.91 8.51 23.53
N LEU A 27 16.58 8.54 23.50
CA LEU A 27 15.75 9.45 24.32
C LEU A 27 15.30 8.83 25.64
N GLY A 28 15.72 7.59 25.95
CA GLY A 28 15.37 6.87 27.18
C GLY A 28 14.03 6.12 27.13
N TYR A 29 13.49 5.85 25.94
CA TYR A 29 12.27 5.06 25.78
C TYR A 29 12.60 3.58 25.56
N GLU A 30 11.80 2.69 26.16
CA GLU A 30 11.86 1.26 25.86
C GLU A 30 11.00 0.95 24.63
N VAL A 31 11.63 0.47 23.55
CA VAL A 31 10.93 0.16 22.30
C VAL A 31 10.77 -1.35 22.14
N GLY A 32 9.52 -1.80 22.02
CA GLY A 32 9.20 -3.20 21.71
C GLY A 32 8.58 -3.36 20.34
N ALA A 33 8.84 -4.49 19.67
CA ALA A 33 8.14 -4.84 18.45
C ALA A 33 6.67 -5.19 18.74
N LEU A 34 5.74 -4.68 17.92
CA LEU A 34 4.34 -5.07 18.00
C LEU A 34 4.16 -6.43 17.29
N THR A 35 3.90 -7.48 18.07
CA THR A 35 3.58 -8.81 17.52
C THR A 35 2.11 -9.17 17.79
N PRO A 36 1.49 -10.06 17.00
CA PRO A 36 0.14 -10.55 17.26
C PRO A 36 -0.02 -11.19 18.65
N ARG A 37 1.07 -11.76 19.19
CA ARG A 37 1.15 -12.37 20.52
C ARG A 37 1.27 -11.34 21.65
N THR A 38 1.47 -10.06 21.35
CA THR A 38 1.54 -9.02 22.38
C THR A 38 0.15 -8.80 22.99
N ARG A 39 -0.22 -9.63 23.97
CA ARG A 39 -1.46 -9.53 24.74
C ARG A 39 -1.50 -8.18 25.48
N ARG A 40 -2.64 -7.49 25.37
CA ARG A 40 -3.03 -6.24 26.07
C ARG A 40 -1.84 -5.36 26.48
N THR A 41 -1.47 -4.49 25.57
CA THR A 41 -0.33 -3.61 25.70
C THR A 41 -0.58 -2.55 26.77
N GLY A 42 0.02 -2.72 27.95
CA GLY A 42 0.29 -1.64 28.91
C GLY A 42 1.22 -0.55 28.35
N ALA A 43 1.55 -0.61 27.06
CA ALA A 43 2.29 0.43 26.35
C ALA A 43 1.56 1.77 26.42
N GLN A 44 2.36 2.81 26.62
CA GLN A 44 1.87 4.18 26.74
C GLN A 44 1.58 4.77 25.36
N LYS A 45 2.38 4.41 24.35
CA LYS A 45 2.23 4.84 22.96
C LYS A 45 2.53 3.71 21.98
N VAL A 46 1.87 3.74 20.83
CA VAL A 46 2.12 2.85 19.70
C VAL A 46 2.55 3.71 18.52
N VAL A 47 3.79 3.55 18.09
CA VAL A 47 4.34 4.18 16.88
C VAL A 47 4.15 3.21 15.73
N MET A 48 3.48 3.64 14.66
CA MET A 48 3.28 2.82 13.49
C MET A 48 3.93 3.45 12.26
N LEU A 49 4.83 2.72 11.62
CA LEU A 49 5.40 3.07 10.33
C LEU A 49 4.43 2.61 9.24
N TRP A 50 3.92 3.56 8.46
CA TRP A 50 2.86 3.36 7.50
C TRP A 50 3.35 3.61 6.06
N SER A 51 3.17 2.62 5.22
CA SER A 51 3.47 2.65 3.78
C SER A 51 2.31 2.04 2.99
N ARG A 52 2.37 2.12 1.65
CA ARG A 52 1.35 1.46 0.81
C ARG A 52 1.34 -0.07 1.02
N ALA A 53 2.51 -0.67 1.29
CA ALA A 53 2.62 -2.08 1.64
C ALA A 53 1.95 -2.41 2.99
N ALA A 54 2.00 -1.49 3.96
CA ALA A 54 1.32 -1.67 5.24
C ALA A 54 -0.21 -1.67 5.10
N TRP A 55 -0.77 -0.94 4.13
CA TRP A 55 -2.21 -0.92 3.85
C TRP A 55 -2.78 -2.31 3.52
N GLY A 56 -2.00 -3.14 2.82
CA GLY A 56 -2.37 -4.51 2.44
C GLY A 56 -2.41 -5.50 3.61
N THR A 57 -1.94 -5.15 4.80
CA THR A 57 -1.85 -6.08 5.94
C THR A 57 -3.01 -5.90 6.93
N PRO A 58 -3.96 -6.87 7.03
CA PRO A 58 -5.11 -6.75 7.93
C PRO A 58 -4.72 -6.63 9.40
N ALA A 59 -3.64 -7.30 9.82
CA ALA A 59 -3.14 -7.29 11.18
C ALA A 59 -2.68 -5.88 11.62
N LEU A 60 -1.93 -5.16 10.78
CA LEU A 60 -1.50 -3.79 11.09
C LEU A 60 -2.69 -2.84 11.12
N ARG A 61 -3.68 -3.01 10.24
CA ARG A 61 -4.93 -2.22 10.28
C ARG A 61 -5.70 -2.45 11.58
N ALA A 62 -5.83 -3.69 12.03
CA ALA A 62 -6.47 -4.01 13.30
C ALA A 62 -5.73 -3.37 14.49
N ALA A 63 -4.40 -3.48 14.52
CA ALA A 63 -3.55 -2.84 15.51
C ALA A 63 -3.70 -1.31 15.52
N ALA A 64 -3.69 -0.68 14.34
CA ALA A 64 -3.85 0.75 14.18
C ALA A 64 -5.21 1.23 14.72
N ARG A 65 -6.31 0.55 14.36
CA ARG A 65 -7.65 0.87 14.89
C ARG A 65 -7.70 0.78 16.40
N LYS A 66 -7.13 -0.27 16.98
CA LYS A 66 -7.10 -0.47 18.43
C LYS A 66 -6.28 0.61 19.14
N ALA A 67 -5.11 0.95 18.61
CA ALA A 67 -4.26 2.01 19.16
C ALA A 67 -4.89 3.41 19.00
N HIS A 68 -5.59 3.64 17.89
CA HIS A 68 -6.32 4.89 17.63
C HIS A 68 -7.49 5.07 18.59
N ALA A 69 -8.31 4.03 18.79
CA ALA A 69 -9.41 4.03 19.75
C ALA A 69 -8.92 4.30 21.17
N ALA A 70 -7.71 3.85 21.52
CA ALA A 70 -7.08 4.15 22.81
C ALA A 70 -6.43 5.55 22.90
N GLY A 71 -6.40 6.34 21.82
CA GLY A 71 -5.71 7.63 21.78
C GLY A 71 -4.18 7.56 21.88
N LYS A 72 -3.60 6.37 21.62
CA LYS A 72 -2.18 6.07 21.81
C LYS A 72 -1.39 5.96 20.51
N LEU A 73 -2.05 6.10 19.37
CA LEU A 73 -1.45 5.91 18.05
C LEU A 73 -0.67 7.15 17.59
N VAL A 74 0.56 6.92 17.15
CA VAL A 74 1.38 7.87 16.40
C VAL A 74 1.70 7.24 15.04
N CYS A 75 1.15 7.77 13.95
CA CYS A 75 1.44 7.26 12.61
C CYS A 75 2.58 8.06 11.97
N ILE A 76 3.55 7.32 11.42
CA ILE A 76 4.66 7.86 10.65
C ILE A 76 4.52 7.39 9.22
N ARG A 77 4.33 8.32 8.28
CA ARG A 77 4.22 8.03 6.86
C ARG A 77 5.62 7.86 6.28
N LEU A 78 5.85 6.70 5.68
CA LEU A 78 7.03 6.41 4.87
C LEU A 78 6.80 6.84 3.41
N ASP A 79 5.57 6.68 2.90
CA ASP A 79 5.17 7.03 1.53
C ASP A 79 3.93 7.92 1.50
N SER A 80 3.53 8.36 0.30
CA SER A 80 2.28 9.07 0.00
C SER A 80 1.00 8.25 0.22
N ALA A 81 1.07 7.08 0.87
CA ALA A 81 -0.07 6.24 1.18
C ALA A 81 -1.07 6.94 2.13
N PRO A 82 -2.40 6.71 1.95
CA PRO A 82 -3.41 7.25 2.85
C PRO A 82 -3.28 6.62 4.25
N PRO A 83 -3.55 7.36 5.34
CA PRO A 83 -3.40 6.84 6.70
C PRO A 83 -4.33 5.64 6.97
N PRO A 84 -3.98 4.77 7.92
CA PRO A 84 -4.69 3.52 8.23
C PRO A 84 -6.12 3.70 8.74
N VAL A 85 -6.40 4.86 9.34
CA VAL A 85 -7.67 5.20 9.99
C VAL A 85 -7.99 6.63 9.59
N GLN A 86 -9.23 6.90 9.20
CA GLN A 86 -9.69 8.26 8.93
C GLN A 86 -9.52 9.12 10.20
N GLY A 87 -8.84 10.26 10.08
CA GLY A 87 -8.51 11.14 11.21
C GLY A 87 -7.20 10.82 11.92
N ALA A 88 -6.50 9.73 11.60
CA ALA A 88 -5.18 9.46 12.17
C ALA A 88 -4.13 10.44 11.62
N ARG A 89 -3.42 11.10 12.53
CA ARG A 89 -2.30 12.00 12.19
C ARG A 89 -1.14 11.20 11.62
N GLY A 90 -0.92 11.31 10.31
CA GLY A 90 0.29 10.83 9.66
C GLY A 90 1.35 11.91 9.63
N THR A 91 2.49 11.67 10.26
CA THR A 91 3.66 12.56 10.19
C THR A 91 4.72 11.95 9.30
N THR A 92 5.30 12.72 8.38
CA THR A 92 6.36 12.21 7.51
C THR A 92 7.67 12.13 8.30
N LEU A 93 8.41 11.03 8.15
CA LEU A 93 9.73 10.88 8.77
C LEU A 93 10.72 11.85 8.07
N LYS A 94 10.97 13.01 8.67
CA LYS A 94 12.04 13.94 8.24
C LYS A 94 13.32 13.64 9.01
N LYS A 95 14.50 14.00 8.48
CA LYS A 95 15.74 14.01 9.28
C LYS A 95 15.54 14.96 10.48
N GLY A 96 15.73 14.48 11.70
CA GLY A 96 15.54 15.27 12.92
C GLY A 96 14.10 15.31 13.45
N VAL A 97 13.42 14.17 13.52
CA VAL A 97 12.06 14.10 14.09
C VAL A 97 12.08 14.51 15.57
N ALA A 98 11.28 15.51 15.93
CA ALA A 98 11.07 15.95 17.31
C ALA A 98 10.19 14.95 18.08
N TRP A 99 10.73 13.77 18.38
CA TRP A 99 10.04 12.64 19.00
C TRP A 99 9.29 13.01 20.28
N ARG A 100 9.90 13.79 21.18
CA ARG A 100 9.23 14.24 22.41
C ARG A 100 7.94 15.00 22.12
N ARG A 101 7.94 15.87 21.09
CA ARG A 101 6.73 16.62 20.68
C ARG A 101 5.68 15.69 20.09
N LEU A 102 6.07 14.70 19.29
CA LEU A 102 5.14 13.75 18.67
C LEU A 102 4.52 12.79 19.68
N LEU A 103 5.30 12.29 20.64
CA LEU A 103 4.85 11.35 21.66
C LEU A 103 3.99 12.03 22.72
N ASN A 104 4.35 13.26 23.10
CA ASN A 104 3.63 14.06 24.10
C ASN A 104 2.48 14.87 23.51
N ALA A 105 2.34 14.93 22.18
CA ALA A 105 1.18 15.55 21.57
C ALA A 105 -0.10 14.85 22.05
N LYS A 106 -0.89 15.56 22.86
CA LYS A 106 -2.25 15.14 23.20
C LYS A 106 -3.03 15.01 21.89
N ALA A 107 -3.82 13.94 21.76
CA ALA A 107 -4.72 13.78 20.62
C ALA A 107 -5.61 15.03 20.54
N ARG A 108 -5.36 15.91 19.56
CA ARG A 108 -6.26 17.04 19.31
C ARG A 108 -7.56 16.42 18.81
N PRO A 109 -8.71 16.75 19.41
CA PRO A 109 -9.99 16.28 18.90
C PRO A 109 -10.06 16.58 17.40
N ALA A 110 -10.51 15.60 16.62
CA ALA A 110 -10.69 15.76 15.19
C ALA A 110 -11.49 17.04 14.96
N ALA A 111 -11.01 17.92 14.07
CA ALA A 111 -11.81 19.03 13.62
C ALA A 111 -13.10 18.41 13.05
N VAL A 112 -14.21 18.60 13.76
CA VAL A 112 -15.54 18.24 13.29
C VAL A 112 -15.62 18.84 11.90
N ALA A 113 -15.79 17.99 10.89
CA ALA A 113 -15.94 18.44 9.52
C ALA A 113 -17.03 19.51 9.56
N ALA A 114 -16.69 20.75 9.20
CA ALA A 114 -17.64 21.84 9.16
C ALA A 114 -18.86 21.32 8.39
N SER A 115 -20.00 21.26 9.08
CA SER A 115 -21.26 20.86 8.50
C SER A 115 -21.47 21.75 7.30
N ARG A 116 -21.27 21.21 6.09
CA ARG A 116 -21.67 21.92 4.88
C ARG A 116 -23.16 22.20 5.08
N PRO A 117 -23.61 23.46 5.04
CA PRO A 117 -25.04 23.72 5.15
C PRO A 117 -25.70 22.95 4.01
N THR A 118 -26.63 22.06 4.37
CA THR A 118 -27.56 21.43 3.46
C THR A 118 -28.20 22.56 2.66
N ARG A 119 -27.75 22.79 1.42
CA ARG A 119 -28.39 23.75 0.53
C ARG A 119 -29.83 23.27 0.37
N ALA A 120 -30.75 24.01 0.96
CA ALA A 120 -32.17 23.83 0.75
C ALA A 120 -32.40 23.84 -0.77
N ARG A 121 -32.86 22.71 -1.28
CA ARG A 121 -33.17 22.52 -2.69
C ARG A 121 -34.46 23.31 -2.95
N ILE A 122 -34.31 24.59 -3.28
CA ILE A 122 -35.42 25.42 -3.73
C ILE A 122 -35.90 24.84 -5.06
N TYR A 123 -36.97 24.06 -5.02
CA TYR A 123 -37.73 23.65 -6.19
C TYR A 123 -38.58 24.83 -6.63
N THR A 124 -38.08 25.65 -7.56
CA THR A 124 -38.94 26.56 -8.34
C THR A 124 -39.26 25.90 -9.66
N ALA A 125 -40.50 25.41 -9.77
CA ALA A 125 -41.09 24.89 -10.99
C ALA A 125 -41.40 26.03 -11.98
N ARG A 126 -40.39 26.74 -12.51
CA ARG A 126 -40.62 27.73 -13.58
C ARG A 126 -39.34 28.23 -14.27
N ALA A 127 -38.77 27.42 -15.16
CA ALA A 127 -37.89 27.93 -16.22
C ALA A 127 -37.77 26.94 -17.39
N LYS A 128 -38.86 26.81 -18.16
CA LYS A 128 -38.73 26.46 -19.58
C LYS A 128 -38.07 27.65 -20.29
N ARG A 129 -36.93 27.44 -20.96
CA ARG A 129 -36.63 27.91 -22.33
C ARG A 129 -35.17 27.64 -22.70
N VAL A 130 -35.01 26.72 -23.66
CA VAL A 130 -34.09 26.77 -24.81
C VAL A 130 -32.61 27.10 -24.52
N ALA A 131 -31.78 26.06 -24.54
CA ALA A 131 -30.39 26.17 -25.00
C ALA A 131 -30.05 24.91 -25.83
N ARG A 132 -29.54 25.14 -27.03
CA ARG A 132 -29.16 24.16 -28.07
C ARG A 132 -28.31 22.99 -27.53
N PRO A 133 -28.44 21.78 -28.09
CA PRO A 133 -27.46 20.73 -27.84
C PRO A 133 -26.16 21.10 -28.55
N ALA A 134 -25.09 21.33 -27.78
CA ALA A 134 -23.75 21.27 -28.32
C ALA A 134 -23.41 19.79 -28.56
N GLU A 135 -23.15 19.43 -29.82
CA GLU A 135 -22.46 18.19 -30.17
C GLU A 135 -21.12 18.17 -29.44
N THR A 136 -21.10 17.50 -28.29
CA THR A 136 -19.86 17.05 -27.70
C THR A 136 -19.56 15.73 -28.39
N VAL A 137 -18.68 15.82 -29.39
CA VAL A 137 -17.95 14.70 -29.96
C VAL A 137 -17.51 13.81 -28.80
N GLY A 138 -18.15 12.65 -28.69
CA GLY A 138 -17.83 11.62 -27.72
C GLY A 138 -16.42 11.12 -27.97
N THR A 139 -15.43 11.80 -27.41
CA THR A 139 -14.21 11.14 -26.98
C THR A 139 -14.61 10.33 -25.77
N ASP A 140 -15.12 9.14 -26.08
CA ASP A 140 -15.42 8.06 -25.15
C ASP A 140 -14.08 7.57 -24.59
N MET A 141 -13.43 8.43 -23.79
CA MET A 141 -12.25 8.10 -23.02
C MET A 141 -12.77 7.25 -21.88
N ARG A 142 -13.03 5.97 -22.19
CA ARG A 142 -13.37 4.94 -21.22
C ARG A 142 -12.28 4.97 -20.18
N VAL A 143 -12.58 5.59 -19.06
CA VAL A 143 -11.83 5.43 -17.82
C VAL A 143 -11.93 3.95 -17.51
N TYR A 144 -10.91 3.20 -17.91
CA TYR A 144 -10.79 1.80 -17.59
C TYR A 144 -10.73 1.71 -16.08
N SER A 145 -11.89 1.37 -15.53
CA SER A 145 -12.15 1.03 -14.15
C SER A 145 -10.95 0.29 -13.53
N GLU A 146 -10.55 0.73 -12.33
CA GLU A 146 -9.49 0.14 -11.50
C GLU A 146 -9.63 -1.39 -11.32
N SER A 147 -10.81 -1.97 -11.60
CA SER A 147 -11.02 -3.43 -11.64
C SER A 147 -10.19 -4.14 -12.71
N SER A 148 -9.95 -3.51 -13.86
CA SER A 148 -9.17 -4.07 -14.97
C SER A 148 -7.68 -4.21 -14.63
N SER A 149 -7.13 -3.23 -13.90
CA SER A 149 -5.73 -3.25 -13.46
C SER A 149 -5.46 -4.35 -12.44
N ARG A 150 -6.42 -4.64 -11.54
CA ARG A 150 -6.28 -5.74 -10.58
C ARG A 150 -6.38 -7.10 -11.26
N ALA A 151 -7.32 -7.26 -12.20
CA ALA A 151 -7.44 -8.48 -12.98
C ALA A 151 -6.15 -8.73 -13.80
N PHE A 152 -5.63 -7.69 -14.45
CA PHE A 152 -4.36 -7.76 -15.17
C PHE A 152 -3.18 -8.11 -14.26
N ALA A 153 -3.08 -7.50 -13.09
CA ALA A 153 -2.01 -7.79 -12.13
C ALA A 153 -2.08 -9.23 -11.60
N VAL A 154 -3.29 -9.76 -11.38
CA VAL A 154 -3.48 -11.16 -10.96
C VAL A 154 -3.09 -12.12 -12.09
N VAL A 155 -3.54 -11.88 -13.32
CA VAL A 155 -3.17 -12.71 -14.48
C VAL A 155 -1.66 -12.68 -14.71
N LEU A 156 -1.04 -11.51 -14.63
CA LEU A 156 0.42 -11.35 -14.76
C LEU A 156 1.16 -12.10 -13.65
N ALA A 157 0.69 -12.02 -12.40
CA ALA A 157 1.30 -12.74 -11.29
C ALA A 157 1.21 -14.27 -11.46
N VAL A 158 0.06 -14.78 -11.92
CA VAL A 158 -0.10 -16.21 -12.21
C VAL A 158 0.85 -16.66 -13.33
N LEU A 159 0.98 -15.86 -14.40
CA LEU A 159 1.92 -16.13 -15.48
C LEU A 159 3.38 -16.16 -14.99
N LEU A 160 3.78 -15.19 -14.17
CA LEU A 160 5.15 -15.12 -13.64
C LEU A 160 5.46 -16.31 -12.71
N VAL A 161 4.52 -16.70 -11.85
CA VAL A 161 4.68 -17.88 -10.99
C VAL A 161 4.76 -19.16 -11.84
N GLY A 162 3.93 -19.28 -12.88
CA GLY A 162 3.98 -20.38 -13.83
C GLY A 162 5.32 -20.47 -14.55
N ALA A 163 5.86 -19.34 -15.02
CA ALA A 163 7.16 -19.29 -15.70
C ALA A 163 8.31 -19.71 -14.77
N VAL A 164 8.30 -19.27 -13.52
CA VAL A 164 9.30 -19.69 -12.52
C VAL A 164 9.18 -21.18 -12.22
N GLY A 165 7.96 -21.70 -12.04
CA GLY A 165 7.71 -23.13 -11.84
C GLY A 165 8.20 -23.98 -13.01
N LEU A 166 7.97 -23.52 -14.25
CA LEU A 166 8.42 -24.19 -15.46
C LEU A 166 9.95 -24.19 -15.57
N GLY A 167 10.63 -23.07 -15.23
CA GLY A 167 12.09 -23.01 -15.21
C GLY A 167 12.73 -23.94 -14.16
N VAL A 168 12.13 -24.04 -12.98
CA VAL A 168 12.56 -25.01 -11.95
C VAL A 168 12.30 -26.46 -12.40
N ALA A 169 11.16 -26.72 -13.04
CA ALA A 169 10.87 -28.05 -13.58
C ALA A 169 11.81 -28.44 -14.72
N TYR A 170 12.12 -27.49 -15.61
CA TYR A 170 13.03 -27.67 -16.73
C TYR A 170 14.46 -28.02 -16.26
N THR A 171 14.96 -27.37 -15.20
CA THR A 171 16.30 -27.67 -14.66
C THR A 171 16.36 -28.97 -13.86
N ARG A 172 15.24 -29.40 -13.27
CA ARG A 172 15.21 -30.53 -12.32
C ARG A 172 14.71 -31.84 -12.93
N TYR A 173 13.92 -31.77 -14.00
CA TYR A 173 13.33 -32.94 -14.66
C TYR A 173 13.71 -32.99 -16.14
N PRO A 174 14.64 -33.88 -16.54
CA PRO A 174 15.08 -33.98 -17.93
C PRO A 174 13.96 -34.37 -18.90
N ALA A 175 12.92 -35.05 -18.43
CA ALA A 175 11.74 -35.39 -19.23
C ALA A 175 10.90 -34.17 -19.67
N VAL A 176 11.04 -33.02 -19.01
CA VAL A 176 10.36 -31.76 -19.37
C VAL A 176 11.23 -30.93 -20.32
N ALA A 177 12.56 -30.99 -20.16
CA ALA A 177 13.50 -30.23 -20.98
C ALA A 177 13.64 -30.79 -22.40
N SER A 178 13.69 -32.12 -22.56
CA SER A 178 13.96 -32.76 -23.85
C SER A 178 13.00 -32.38 -24.99
N PRO A 179 11.67 -32.33 -24.83
CA PRO A 179 10.78 -31.92 -25.92
C PRO A 179 10.89 -30.41 -26.24
N ILE A 180 11.20 -29.57 -25.24
CA ILE A 180 11.34 -28.12 -25.40
C ILE A 180 12.60 -27.81 -26.21
N ASP A 181 13.70 -28.50 -25.93
CA ASP A 181 14.96 -28.32 -26.65
C ASP A 181 14.90 -28.83 -28.09
N GLN A 182 14.20 -29.95 -28.32
CA GLN A 182 13.93 -30.45 -29.66
C GLN A 182 13.06 -29.48 -30.48
N ALA A 183 12.02 -28.90 -29.86
CA ALA A 183 11.20 -27.90 -30.53
C ALA A 183 11.99 -26.60 -30.82
N ALA A 184 12.83 -26.16 -29.88
CA ALA A 184 13.67 -24.97 -30.07
C ALA A 184 14.69 -25.17 -31.20
N THR A 185 15.41 -26.29 -31.21
CA THR A 185 16.37 -26.62 -32.28
C THR A 185 15.69 -26.77 -33.64
N ALA A 186 14.49 -27.36 -33.71
CA ALA A 186 13.71 -27.42 -34.96
C ALA A 186 13.30 -26.01 -35.46
N ALA A 187 12.89 -25.13 -34.55
CA ALA A 187 12.54 -23.75 -34.89
C ALA A 187 13.77 -22.95 -35.36
N TYR A 188 14.93 -23.13 -34.73
CA TYR A 188 16.18 -22.50 -35.17
C TYR A 188 16.63 -23.02 -36.54
N ALA A 189 16.47 -24.32 -36.81
CA ALA A 189 16.76 -24.87 -38.12
C ALA A 189 15.89 -24.22 -39.21
N GLN A 190 14.58 -24.13 -39.00
CA GLN A 190 13.65 -23.48 -39.92
C GLN A 190 13.94 -21.98 -40.11
N ALA A 191 14.23 -21.27 -39.01
CA ALA A 191 14.59 -19.86 -39.07
C ALA A 191 15.90 -19.62 -39.85
N SER A 192 16.87 -20.53 -39.70
CA SER A 192 18.14 -20.45 -40.43
C SER A 192 17.99 -20.72 -41.93
N GLU A 193 17.04 -21.57 -42.34
CA GLU A 193 16.71 -21.77 -43.75
C GLU A 193 16.01 -20.56 -44.36
N LEU A 194 15.08 -19.95 -43.63
CA LEU A 194 14.44 -18.69 -44.04
C LEU A 194 15.44 -17.54 -44.14
N ALA A 195 16.40 -17.44 -43.22
CA ALA A 195 17.45 -16.43 -43.26
C ALA A 195 18.40 -16.59 -44.47
N LYS A 196 18.63 -17.82 -44.96
CA LYS A 196 19.40 -18.07 -46.18
C LYS A 196 18.66 -17.70 -47.47
N LEU A 197 17.34 -17.55 -47.40
CA LEU A 197 16.47 -17.17 -48.53
C LEU A 197 16.18 -15.66 -48.58
N ALA A 198 16.62 -14.89 -47.57
CA ALA A 198 16.50 -13.44 -47.57
C ALA A 198 17.61 -12.81 -48.43
N PRO A 199 17.27 -11.97 -49.44
CA PRO A 199 18.22 -11.36 -50.37
C PRO A 199 19.11 -10.28 -49.74
#